data_AF-A0A519M201-F1
#
_entry.id   AF-A0A519M201-F1
#
_cell.length_a   1.000
_cell.length_b   1.000
_cell.length_c   1.000
_cell.angle_alpha   90.00
_cell.angle_beta   90.00
_cell.angle_gamma   90.00
#
_symmetry.space_group_name_H-M   'P 1'
#
loop_
_entity.id
_entity.type
_entity.pdbx_description
1 polymer ?
#
loop_
_entity_poly.entity_id
_entity_poly.type
_entity_poly.pdbx_seq_one_letter_code
_entity_poly.pdbx_strand_id
1 'polypeptide(L)'
;VKALVGEQVLKSERCCGESGTLGVTRPDVSTQVRFRKEEEIRKGEAKLREVMKATGAGPGAVAAQDNVKILTSCPSCLQGLNRYQDDLQNGLLEADYIVVEMAREILGDNWMPEYVQRANGGGIERVLV
;
A
#
# COMPACT_ATOMS: atom_id res chain seq x y z
N VAL A 1 13.36 6.85 10.32
CA VAL A 1 12.82 5.46 10.44
C VAL A 1 13.35 4.59 9.31
N LYS A 2 14.68 4.47 9.16
CA LYS A 2 15.31 3.51 8.20
C LYS A 2 15.69 2.20 8.91
N ALA A 3 16.12 2.31 10.16
CA ALA A 3 16.49 1.18 11.01
C ALA A 3 15.36 0.16 11.26
N LEU A 4 14.08 0.55 11.09
CA LEU A 4 12.94 -0.36 11.27
C LEU A 4 12.41 -0.98 9.97
N VAL A 5 12.73 -0.41 8.80
CA VAL A 5 12.07 -0.75 7.52
C VAL A 5 13.07 -1.19 6.45
N GLY A 6 14.38 -1.12 6.73
CA GLY A 6 15.44 -1.40 5.78
C GLY A 6 15.68 -0.26 4.79
N GLU A 7 16.74 -0.38 4.00
CA GLU A 7 17.10 0.63 2.98
C GLU A 7 16.33 0.47 1.67
N GLN A 8 15.63 -0.66 1.51
CA GLN A 8 14.91 -1.04 0.29
C GLN A 8 13.48 -0.49 0.25
N VAL A 9 13.01 0.18 1.31
CA VAL A 9 11.67 0.75 1.39
C VAL A 9 11.73 2.27 1.29
N LEU A 10 11.04 2.81 0.30
CA LEU A 10 10.94 4.26 0.09
C LEU A 10 9.68 4.82 0.72
N LYS A 11 9.82 5.96 1.40
CA LYS A 11 8.67 6.73 1.89
C LYS A 11 7.99 7.40 0.70
N SER A 12 6.70 7.10 0.51
CA SER A 12 5.84 7.81 -0.43
C SER A 12 5.24 9.04 0.25
N GLU A 13 5.73 10.22 -0.08
CA GLU A 13 5.27 11.49 0.49
C GLU A 13 3.89 11.89 -0.06
N ARG A 14 3.28 12.90 0.60
CA ARG A 14 1.98 13.52 0.27
C ARG A 14 0.75 12.66 0.54
N CYS A 15 -0.37 13.36 0.73
CA CYS A 15 -1.69 12.81 1.04
C CYS A 15 -2.33 12.17 -0.19
N CYS A 16 -3.12 11.11 0.00
CA CYS A 16 -3.90 10.44 -1.06
C CYS A 16 -5.14 11.22 -1.53
N GLY A 17 -5.54 12.29 -0.83
CA GLY A 17 -6.71 13.09 -1.18
C GLY A 17 -8.07 12.56 -0.67
N GLU A 18 -8.11 11.41 0.00
CA GLU A 18 -9.35 10.76 0.44
C GLU A 18 -9.66 10.88 1.94
N SER A 19 -8.65 11.11 2.77
CA SER A 19 -8.80 11.12 4.23
C SER A 19 -9.83 12.14 4.70
N GLY A 20 -10.62 11.78 5.72
CA GLY A 20 -11.59 12.69 6.34
C GLY A 20 -12.74 13.11 5.41
N THR A 21 -13.13 12.23 4.47
CA THR A 21 -14.17 12.49 3.44
C THR A 21 -13.81 13.58 2.43
N LEU A 22 -12.54 14.04 2.40
CA LEU A 22 -12.08 15.15 1.56
C LEU A 22 -12.44 14.97 0.08
N GLY A 23 -12.27 13.76 -0.45
CA GLY A 23 -12.60 13.41 -1.83
C GLY A 23 -14.07 13.63 -2.20
N VAL A 24 -14.98 13.43 -1.24
CA VAL A 24 -16.42 13.61 -1.44
C VAL A 24 -16.86 15.04 -1.14
N THR A 25 -16.31 15.65 -0.08
CA THR A 25 -16.75 16.98 0.36
C THR A 25 -16.17 18.13 -0.48
N ARG A 26 -14.95 17.95 -1.02
CA ARG A 26 -14.21 18.96 -1.80
C ARG A 26 -13.48 18.31 -2.98
N PRO A 27 -14.21 17.77 -3.97
CA PRO A 27 -13.61 17.11 -5.13
C PRO A 27 -12.71 18.05 -5.96
N ASP A 28 -13.02 19.35 -5.95
CA ASP A 28 -12.24 20.41 -6.58
C ASP A 28 -10.81 20.51 -6.01
N VAL A 29 -10.67 20.39 -4.68
CA VAL A 29 -9.37 20.42 -3.99
C VAL A 29 -8.71 19.05 -4.00
N SER A 30 -9.49 17.99 -3.74
CA SER A 30 -8.98 16.61 -3.68
C SER A 30 -8.32 16.20 -4.99
N THR A 31 -8.87 16.59 -6.13
CA THR A 31 -8.27 16.33 -7.45
C THR A 31 -6.85 16.89 -7.57
N GLN A 32 -6.60 18.11 -7.08
CA GLN A 32 -5.26 18.72 -7.11
C GLN A 32 -4.28 18.01 -6.16
N VAL A 33 -4.75 17.60 -4.98
CA VAL A 33 -3.95 16.77 -4.05
C VAL A 33 -3.61 15.45 -4.72
N ARG A 34 -4.57 14.86 -5.45
CA ARG A 34 -4.41 13.59 -6.15
C ARG A 34 -3.32 13.67 -7.20
N PHE A 35 -3.32 14.70 -8.04
CA PHE A 35 -2.27 14.94 -9.04
C PHE A 35 -0.89 15.09 -8.42
N ARG A 36 -0.77 15.85 -7.31
CA ARG A 36 0.50 15.96 -6.59
C ARG A 36 0.99 14.63 -6.03
N LYS A 37 0.08 13.79 -5.56
CA LYS A 37 0.43 12.45 -5.08
C LYS A 37 0.85 11.52 -6.23
N GLU A 38 0.20 11.59 -7.38
CA GLU A 38 0.56 10.85 -8.59
C GLU A 38 2.00 11.15 -9.03
N GLU A 39 2.37 12.44 -9.09
CA GLU A 39 3.74 12.86 -9.37
C GLU A 39 4.76 12.25 -8.39
N GLU A 40 4.43 12.23 -7.10
CA GLU A 40 5.30 11.64 -6.07
C GLU A 40 5.37 10.12 -6.14
N ILE A 41 4.27 9.45 -6.53
CA ILE A 41 4.25 8.00 -6.77
C ILE A 41 5.18 7.66 -7.93
N ARG A 42 5.10 8.37 -9.07
CA ARG A 42 5.98 8.14 -10.23
C ARG A 42 7.45 8.38 -9.91
N LYS A 43 7.77 9.44 -9.16
CA LYS A 43 9.14 9.70 -8.68
C LYS A 43 9.61 8.58 -7.75
N GLY A 44 8.73 8.13 -6.85
CA GLY A 44 8.98 7.01 -5.95
C GLY A 44 9.25 5.71 -6.70
N GLU A 45 8.45 5.40 -7.73
CA GLU A 45 8.60 4.23 -8.61
C GLU A 45 9.98 4.23 -9.28
N ALA A 46 10.34 5.33 -9.95
CA ALA A 46 11.63 5.44 -10.64
C ALA A 46 12.80 5.25 -9.67
N LYS A 47 12.76 5.93 -8.52
CA LYS A 47 13.78 5.80 -7.48
C LYS A 47 13.84 4.40 -6.89
N LEU A 48 12.71 3.73 -6.69
CA LEU A 48 12.66 2.37 -6.16
C LEU A 48 13.37 1.42 -7.12
N ARG A 49 13.08 1.52 -8.42
CA ARG A 49 13.72 0.70 -9.45
C ARG A 49 15.23 0.95 -9.55
N GLU A 50 15.69 2.19 -9.36
CA GLU A 50 17.12 2.50 -9.28
C GLU A 50 17.79 1.85 -8.07
N VAL A 51 17.16 1.96 -6.88
CA VAL A 51 17.66 1.33 -5.65
C VAL A 51 17.75 -0.19 -5.83
N MET A 52 16.71 -0.84 -6.37
CA MET A 52 16.67 -2.29 -6.57
C MET A 52 17.74 -2.78 -7.56
N LYS A 53 18.01 -2.02 -8.63
CA LYS A 53 19.11 -2.31 -9.56
C LYS A 53 20.48 -2.26 -8.87
N ALA A 54 20.67 -1.30 -7.96
CA ALA A 54 21.94 -1.10 -7.27
C ALA A 54 22.20 -2.14 -6.16
N THR A 55 21.16 -2.59 -5.46
CA THR A 55 21.30 -3.51 -4.32
C THR A 55 21.25 -5.00 -4.70
N GLY A 56 20.86 -5.32 -5.94
CA GLY A 56 20.62 -6.70 -6.38
C GLY A 56 19.27 -7.24 -5.93
N ALA A 57 18.84 -8.35 -6.55
CA ALA A 57 17.52 -8.95 -6.32
C ALA A 57 17.46 -9.71 -4.98
N GLY A 58 17.14 -9.00 -3.89
CA GLY A 58 16.74 -9.59 -2.62
C GLY A 58 15.23 -9.87 -2.54
N PRO A 59 14.73 -10.39 -1.40
CA PRO A 59 13.29 -10.47 -1.15
C PRO A 59 12.64 -9.08 -1.29
N GLY A 60 11.59 -8.97 -2.11
CA GLY A 60 10.94 -7.69 -2.41
C GLY A 60 11.60 -6.87 -3.53
N ALA A 61 12.52 -7.47 -4.29
CA ALA A 61 13.04 -6.85 -5.51
C ALA A 61 11.93 -6.67 -6.55
N VAL A 62 11.90 -5.48 -7.14
CA VAL A 62 10.96 -5.13 -8.21
C VAL A 62 11.74 -5.08 -9.52
N ALA A 63 11.52 -6.04 -10.42
CA ALA A 63 12.12 -6.00 -11.76
C ALA A 63 11.51 -4.86 -12.59
N ALA A 64 12.12 -4.52 -13.73
CA ALA A 64 11.75 -3.32 -14.49
C ALA A 64 10.27 -3.23 -14.94
N GLN A 65 9.56 -4.36 -15.00
CA GLN A 65 8.16 -4.45 -15.43
C GLN A 65 7.24 -5.00 -14.34
N ASP A 66 7.76 -5.30 -13.15
CA ASP A 66 6.95 -5.81 -12.05
C ASP A 66 6.10 -4.70 -11.43
N ASN A 67 4.97 -5.13 -10.88
CA ASN A 67 4.09 -4.29 -10.07
C ASN A 67 4.86 -3.73 -8.86
N VAL A 68 4.52 -2.51 -8.48
CA VAL A 68 5.07 -1.86 -7.29
C VAL A 68 3.99 -1.84 -6.22
N LYS A 69 4.35 -2.32 -5.03
CA LYS A 69 3.43 -2.29 -3.89
C LYS A 69 3.68 -1.06 -3.01
N ILE A 70 2.61 -0.39 -2.61
CA ILE A 70 2.61 0.68 -1.62
C ILE A 70 1.84 0.22 -0.37
N LEU A 71 2.50 0.29 0.78
CA LEU A 71 1.94 -0.19 2.04
C LEU A 71 1.37 0.97 2.85
N THR A 72 0.17 0.78 3.39
CA THR A 72 -0.50 1.78 4.23
C THR A 72 -1.07 1.18 5.51
N SER A 73 -1.28 2.03 6.51
CA SER A 73 -1.98 1.70 7.75
C SER A 73 -3.29 2.48 7.92
N CYS A 74 -3.69 3.24 6.89
CA CYS A 74 -4.89 4.08 6.91
C CYS A 74 -5.95 3.56 5.92
N PRO A 75 -7.21 3.30 6.34
CA PRO A 75 -8.22 2.71 5.46
C PRO A 75 -8.60 3.65 4.31
N SER A 76 -8.68 4.95 4.60
CA SER A 76 -8.93 5.98 3.59
C SER A 76 -7.80 6.07 2.57
N CYS A 77 -6.55 5.88 3.00
CA CYS A 77 -5.43 5.81 2.07
C CYS A 77 -5.50 4.57 1.21
N LEU A 78 -5.88 3.40 1.73
CA LEU A 78 -6.02 2.20 0.90
C LEU A 78 -7.04 2.45 -0.22
N GLN A 79 -8.21 2.97 0.12
CA GLN A 79 -9.23 3.33 -0.87
C GLN A 79 -8.71 4.34 -1.90
N GLY A 80 -8.01 5.39 -1.46
CA GLY A 80 -7.48 6.42 -2.35
C GLY A 80 -6.34 5.94 -3.23
N LEU A 81 -5.41 5.17 -2.67
CA LEU A 81 -4.25 4.63 -3.38
C LEU A 81 -4.65 3.64 -4.46
N ASN A 82 -5.75 2.90 -4.28
CA ASN A 82 -6.33 2.05 -5.32
C ASN A 82 -6.78 2.82 -6.56
N ARG A 83 -6.94 4.15 -6.49
CA ARG A 83 -7.27 4.97 -7.67
C ARG A 83 -6.08 5.24 -8.60
N TYR A 84 -4.87 4.88 -8.19
CA TYR A 84 -3.63 5.10 -8.95
C TYR A 84 -3.10 3.81 -9.57
N GLN A 85 -3.88 2.73 -9.59
CA GLN A 85 -3.46 1.41 -10.09
C GLN A 85 -2.84 1.48 -11.50
N ASP A 86 -3.42 2.32 -12.37
CA ASP A 86 -3.02 2.47 -13.78
C ASP A 86 -2.06 3.65 -14.04
N ASP A 87 -1.63 4.36 -13.00
CA ASP A 87 -0.87 5.62 -13.15
C ASP A 87 0.65 5.43 -13.21
N LEU A 88 1.15 4.21 -13.02
CA LEU A 88 2.57 3.89 -13.10
C LEU A 88 3.06 3.85 -14.55
N GLN A 89 4.35 4.12 -14.71
CA GLN A 89 4.97 4.00 -16.03
C GLN A 89 5.23 2.53 -16.41
N ASN A 90 5.44 1.67 -15.41
CA ASN A 90 5.69 0.25 -15.59
C ASN A 90 4.96 -0.56 -14.52
N GLY A 91 4.27 -1.62 -14.92
CA GLY A 91 3.46 -2.44 -14.02
C GLY A 91 2.28 -1.67 -13.39
N LEU A 92 1.59 -2.30 -12.46
CA LEU A 92 0.49 -1.69 -11.70
C LEU A 92 0.96 -1.24 -10.31
N LEU A 93 0.29 -0.21 -9.77
CA LEU A 93 0.43 0.12 -8.35
C LEU A 93 -0.51 -0.75 -7.53
N GLU A 94 0.05 -1.59 -6.67
CA GLU A 94 -0.72 -2.37 -5.70
C GLU A 94 -0.74 -1.65 -4.35
N ALA A 95 -1.92 -1.28 -3.85
CA ALA A 95 -2.07 -0.74 -2.51
C ALA A 95 -2.50 -1.85 -1.55
N ASP A 96 -1.73 -2.08 -0.48
CA ASP A 96 -2.10 -3.07 0.55
C ASP A 96 -1.86 -2.51 1.96
N TYR A 97 -2.47 -3.17 2.94
CA TYR A 97 -2.31 -2.85 4.34
C TYR A 97 -1.04 -3.51 4.90
N ILE A 98 -0.23 -2.73 5.62
CA ILE A 98 1.02 -3.25 6.21
C ILE A 98 0.78 -4.47 7.11
N VAL A 99 -0.33 -4.50 7.86
CA VAL A 99 -0.65 -5.62 8.75
C VAL A 99 -1.05 -6.89 7.99
N VAL A 100 -1.64 -6.74 6.79
CA VAL A 100 -2.02 -7.87 5.93
C VAL A 100 -0.76 -8.52 5.36
N GLU A 101 0.18 -7.70 4.89
CA GLU A 101 1.47 -8.18 4.39
C GLU A 101 2.30 -8.84 5.50
N MET A 102 2.35 -8.23 6.68
CA MET A 102 3.00 -8.84 7.84
C MET A 102 2.36 -10.19 8.22
N ALA A 103 1.03 -10.30 8.15
CA ALA A 103 0.35 -11.55 8.43
C ALA A 103 0.70 -12.64 7.41
N ARG A 104 0.74 -12.31 6.11
CA ARG A 104 1.19 -13.25 5.06
C ARG A 104 2.61 -13.73 5.29
N GLU A 105 3.53 -12.81 5.57
CA GLU A 105 4.96 -13.14 5.77
C GLU A 105 5.22 -13.93 7.06
N ILE A 106 4.53 -13.60 8.16
CA ILE A 106 4.78 -14.22 9.48
C ILE A 106 3.98 -15.51 9.66
N LEU A 107 2.74 -15.55 9.17
CA LEU A 107 1.78 -16.64 9.43
C LEU A 107 1.55 -17.53 8.19
N GLY A 108 2.08 -17.16 7.03
CA GLY A 108 1.94 -17.88 5.76
C GLY A 108 0.68 -17.50 4.97
N ASP A 109 0.59 -17.96 3.72
CA ASP A 109 -0.49 -17.57 2.79
C ASP A 109 -1.90 -17.93 3.27
N ASN A 110 -2.03 -18.99 4.08
CA ASN A 110 -3.30 -19.49 4.59
C ASN A 110 -3.75 -18.80 5.89
N TRP A 111 -3.08 -17.71 6.30
CA TRP A 111 -3.33 -17.04 7.58
C TRP A 111 -4.79 -16.58 7.77
N MET A 112 -5.43 -16.07 6.71
CA MET A 112 -6.76 -15.47 6.79
C MET A 112 -7.86 -16.53 7.02
N PRO A 113 -7.96 -17.60 6.21
CA PRO A 113 -8.88 -18.69 6.48
C PRO A 113 -8.73 -19.27 7.89
N GLU A 114 -7.49 -19.52 8.32
CA GLU A 114 -7.22 -20.08 9.65
C GLU A 114 -7.59 -19.12 10.78
N TYR A 115 -7.31 -17.82 10.60
CA TYR A 115 -7.71 -16.79 11.54
C TYR A 115 -9.23 -16.73 11.69
N VAL A 116 -9.96 -16.71 10.57
CA VAL A 116 -11.44 -16.69 10.56
C VAL A 116 -12.02 -17.95 11.20
N GLN A 117 -11.46 -19.13 10.93
CA GLN A 117 -11.90 -20.38 11.54
C GLN A 117 -11.73 -20.35 13.07
N ARG A 118 -10.56 -19.91 13.56
CA ARG A 118 -10.28 -19.77 15.00
C ARG A 118 -11.20 -18.74 15.65
N ALA A 119 -11.39 -17.58 15.02
CA ALA A 119 -12.26 -16.51 15.52
C ALA A 119 -13.74 -16.96 15.59
N ASN A 120 -14.22 -17.68 14.59
CA ASN A 120 -15.58 -18.24 14.58
C ASN A 120 -15.76 -19.38 15.59
N GLY A 121 -14.74 -20.22 15.78
CA GLY A 121 -14.78 -21.37 16.69
C GLY A 121 -14.87 -21.01 18.18
N GLY A 122 -14.47 -19.79 18.56
CA GLY A 122 -14.54 -19.28 19.94
C GLY A 122 -15.85 -18.55 20.28
N GLY A 123 -16.78 -18.42 19.33
CA GLY A 123 -17.99 -17.61 19.48
C GLY A 123 -17.68 -16.12 19.27
N ILE A 124 -17.95 -15.60 18.06
CA ILE A 124 -18.03 -14.16 17.87
C ILE A 124 -19.19 -13.67 18.75
N GLU A 125 -18.89 -12.88 19.79
CA GLU A 125 -19.92 -12.12 20.48
C GLU A 125 -20.56 -11.19 19.45
N ARG A 126 -21.72 -11.61 18.92
CA ARG A 126 -22.47 -10.84 17.95
C ARG A 126 -23.14 -9.70 18.70
N VAL A 127 -22.54 -8.52 18.64
CA VAL A 127 -23.25 -7.28 18.95
C VAL A 127 -24.19 -7.03 17.78
N LEU A 128 -25.43 -7.54 17.90
CA LEU A 128 -26.52 -7.16 17.01
C LEU A 128 -26.79 -5.66 17.22
N VAL A 129 -26.72 -4.88 16.15
CA VAL A 129 -27.22 -3.49 16.10
C VAL A 129 -28.45 -3.47 15.21
#